data_AF-J9E0W6-F1
#
_entry.id   AF-J9E0W6-F1
#
_cell.length_a   1.000
_cell.length_b   1.000
_cell.length_c   1.000
_cell.angle_alpha   90.00
_cell.angle_beta   90.00
_cell.angle_gamma   90.00
#
_symmetry.space_group_name_H-M   'P 1'
#
loop_
_entity.id
_entity.type
_entity.pdbx_description
1 polymer ?
#
loop_
_entity_poly.entity_id
_entity_poly.type
_entity_poly.pdbx_seq_one_letter_code
_entity_poly.pdbx_strand_id
1 'polypeptide(L)'
;MESESADEGICTGTQAAQDASNTNASVPKNRNTLPSLSDIPPSLEQETLMGAEHIQVLAKLRFVLELVETLINVAEDRGNLVSLSMPPRKKKERSDAYRRAEQLVVYVRALHMLSSALLLAQKQVTSETLYPSPAVQHVLNQLNDKYHQCLIRSQELASLGLPGPDPATAVISAERIMYKHAIQLCQSAALDELFGNPHLCSQRYQTAYMMLHTLSEQVSSEADKLVLSKYKNAVEKRLRILEKQGLVQAISTT
;
A
#
# COMPACT_ATOMS: atom_id res chain seq x y z
N MET A 1 -6.97 88.64 12.75
CA MET A 1 -6.45 87.58 11.86
C MET A 1 -7.53 86.51 11.83
N GLU A 2 -8.72 86.83 11.31
CA GLU A 2 -9.07 86.99 9.86
C GLU A 2 -9.11 85.61 9.18
N SER A 3 -10.14 85.16 8.48
CA SER A 3 -11.52 85.60 8.14
C SER A 3 -12.20 84.32 7.56
N GLU A 4 -13.47 84.00 7.85
CA GLU A 4 -14.65 84.22 6.96
C GLU A 4 -14.38 83.94 5.46
N SER A 5 -15.20 83.23 4.68
CA SER A 5 -16.63 82.90 4.69
C SER A 5 -16.92 81.96 3.49
N ALA A 6 -17.80 80.95 3.63
CA ALA A 6 -19.07 80.75 2.90
C ALA A 6 -19.08 81.07 1.39
N ASP A 7 -19.53 80.14 0.53
CA ASP A 7 -20.89 80.17 -0.06
C ASP A 7 -21.09 79.06 -1.14
N GLU A 8 -22.36 78.79 -1.40
CA GLU A 8 -23.06 77.76 -2.18
C GLU A 8 -22.68 77.56 -3.67
N GLY A 9 -23.22 76.50 -4.29
CA GLY A 9 -23.45 76.52 -5.75
C GLY A 9 -23.55 75.18 -6.47
N ILE A 10 -24.75 74.59 -6.47
CA ILE A 10 -25.22 73.50 -7.35
C ILE A 10 -25.23 73.98 -8.82
N CYS A 11 -24.90 73.13 -9.82
CA CYS A 11 -25.78 72.82 -10.97
C CYS A 11 -25.15 71.89 -12.03
N THR A 12 -26.05 71.11 -12.61
CA THR A 12 -26.00 70.13 -13.70
C THR A 12 -25.42 70.60 -15.04
N GLY A 13 -24.96 69.67 -15.88
CA GLY A 13 -24.71 70.00 -17.30
C GLY A 13 -24.16 68.88 -18.17
N THR A 14 -25.06 68.25 -18.90
CA THR A 14 -24.92 67.19 -19.92
C THR A 14 -24.20 67.63 -21.21
N GLN A 15 -23.77 66.64 -22.01
CA GLN A 15 -23.54 66.60 -23.48
C GLN A 15 -22.07 66.43 -23.93
N ALA A 16 -21.76 65.27 -24.54
CA ALA A 16 -21.79 64.97 -25.99
C ALA A 16 -20.45 65.35 -26.64
N ALA A 17 -19.61 64.38 -27.01
CA ALA A 17 -19.60 63.62 -28.26
C ALA A 17 -18.75 64.31 -29.35
N GLN A 18 -18.01 63.47 -30.09
CA GLN A 18 -17.26 63.74 -31.34
C GLN A 18 -15.93 64.47 -31.13
N ASP A 19 -14.85 64.18 -31.85
CA ASP A 19 -14.53 63.22 -32.91
C ASP A 19 -13.00 63.23 -33.01
N ALA A 20 -12.41 62.16 -33.55
CA ALA A 20 -11.21 62.17 -34.39
C ALA A 20 -10.37 60.89 -34.18
N SER A 21 -10.63 59.97 -35.10
CA SER A 21 -9.70 59.00 -35.66
C SER A 21 -8.23 59.41 -35.55
N ASN A 22 -7.40 58.54 -34.96
CA ASN A 22 -6.11 58.27 -35.60
C ASN A 22 -5.62 56.86 -35.31
N THR A 23 -5.39 56.16 -36.41
CA THR A 23 -4.77 54.85 -36.56
C THR A 23 -3.38 54.81 -35.92
N ASN A 24 -3.10 53.78 -35.13
CA ASN A 24 -1.82 53.08 -35.27
C ASN A 24 -1.89 51.67 -34.71
N ALA A 25 -1.46 50.73 -35.54
CA ALA A 25 -1.36 49.32 -35.27
C ALA A 25 -0.40 49.04 -34.10
N SER A 26 -0.80 48.17 -33.19
CA SER A 26 0.09 47.48 -32.27
C SER A 26 -0.59 46.19 -31.81
N VAL A 27 -0.17 45.06 -32.39
CA VAL A 27 -0.44 43.71 -31.86
C VAL A 27 0.37 43.56 -30.57
N PRO A 28 -0.23 43.06 -29.48
CA PRO A 28 0.28 41.79 -28.96
C PRO A 28 -0.83 40.83 -28.48
N LYS A 29 -0.81 39.63 -29.05
CA LYS A 29 -0.68 38.35 -28.32
C LYS A 29 -1.57 38.22 -27.07
N ASN A 30 -2.81 37.73 -27.22
CA ASN A 30 -3.57 37.21 -26.08
C ASN A 30 -3.61 35.68 -26.10
N ARG A 31 -3.18 35.12 -24.97
CA ARG A 31 -3.00 33.70 -24.69
C ARG A 31 -4.33 32.96 -24.72
N ASN A 32 -4.30 31.77 -25.30
CA ASN A 32 -5.27 30.70 -25.06
C ASN A 32 -5.47 30.52 -23.54
N THR A 33 -6.65 30.87 -23.03
CA THR A 33 -7.11 30.45 -21.72
C THR A 33 -7.41 28.95 -21.76
N LEU A 34 -6.45 28.15 -21.31
CA LEU A 34 -6.72 26.75 -20.92
C LEU A 34 -7.74 26.75 -19.77
N PRO A 35 -8.74 25.86 -19.77
CA PRO A 35 -9.55 25.60 -18.60
C PRO A 35 -8.66 25.16 -17.43
N SER A 36 -8.89 25.79 -16.28
CA SER A 36 -8.33 25.47 -14.98
C SER A 36 -8.52 23.98 -14.64
N LEU A 37 -7.45 23.31 -14.23
CA LEU A 37 -7.40 21.91 -13.74
C LEU A 37 -8.16 21.68 -12.41
N SER A 38 -9.01 22.62 -12.00
CA SER A 38 -9.65 22.62 -10.67
C SER A 38 -11.06 22.03 -10.66
N ASP A 39 -11.66 21.74 -11.82
CA ASP A 39 -13.05 21.29 -11.94
C ASP A 39 -13.18 19.91 -12.61
N ILE A 40 -12.20 19.03 -12.44
CA ILE A 40 -12.38 17.62 -12.79
C ILE A 40 -12.97 16.94 -11.54
N PRO A 41 -14.29 16.66 -11.50
CA PRO A 41 -14.84 15.83 -10.45
C PRO A 41 -14.10 14.48 -10.46
N PRO A 42 -13.83 13.87 -9.29
CA PRO A 42 -13.16 12.57 -9.23
C PRO A 42 -13.94 11.62 -10.15
N SER A 43 -13.27 11.11 -11.19
CA SER A 43 -13.88 10.18 -12.13
C SER A 43 -14.45 9.03 -11.30
N LEU A 44 -15.78 8.86 -11.32
CA LEU A 44 -16.42 7.67 -10.78
C LEU A 44 -15.65 6.49 -11.36
N GLU A 45 -14.93 5.76 -10.52
CA GLU A 45 -14.11 4.64 -10.96
C GLU A 45 -15.04 3.71 -11.73
N GLN A 46 -14.66 3.36 -12.95
CA GLN A 46 -15.44 2.47 -13.84
C GLN A 46 -15.81 1.15 -13.15
N GLU A 47 -15.10 0.81 -12.07
CA GLU A 47 -15.29 -0.28 -11.12
C GLU A 47 -16.57 -0.17 -10.27
N THR A 48 -17.00 1.05 -9.90
CA THR A 48 -18.22 1.29 -9.10
C THR A 48 -19.49 0.85 -9.83
N LEU A 49 -19.43 0.75 -11.16
CA LEU A 49 -20.52 0.30 -12.03
C LEU A 49 -20.46 -1.21 -12.34
N MET A 50 -19.39 -1.91 -11.94
CA MET A 50 -19.23 -3.34 -12.18
C MET A 50 -19.96 -4.18 -11.14
N GLY A 51 -20.20 -5.47 -11.44
CA GLY A 51 -20.88 -6.37 -10.52
C GLY A 51 -20.11 -6.59 -9.21
N ALA A 52 -20.81 -6.85 -8.11
CA ALA A 52 -20.20 -7.08 -6.79
C ALA A 52 -19.15 -8.20 -6.81
N GLU A 53 -19.39 -9.28 -7.57
CA GLU A 53 -18.45 -10.39 -7.75
C GLU A 53 -17.14 -9.94 -8.41
N HIS A 54 -17.20 -9.03 -9.39
CA HIS A 54 -16.03 -8.47 -10.05
C HIS A 54 -15.15 -7.69 -9.06
N ILE A 55 -15.79 -6.78 -8.31
CA ILE A 55 -15.13 -5.96 -7.29
C ILE A 55 -14.49 -6.85 -6.23
N GLN A 56 -15.19 -7.91 -5.80
CA GLN A 56 -14.68 -8.82 -4.80
C GLN A 56 -13.45 -9.61 -5.30
N VAL A 57 -13.48 -10.11 -6.53
CA VAL A 57 -12.32 -10.81 -7.11
C VAL A 57 -11.13 -9.85 -7.25
N LEU A 58 -11.36 -8.63 -7.74
CA LEU A 58 -10.30 -7.63 -7.85
C LEU A 58 -9.71 -7.25 -6.48
N ALA A 59 -10.55 -7.06 -5.46
CA ALA A 59 -10.11 -6.81 -4.10
C ALA A 59 -9.25 -7.97 -3.56
N LYS A 60 -9.63 -9.22 -3.83
CA LYS A 60 -8.82 -10.41 -3.48
C LYS A 60 -7.45 -10.39 -4.16
N LEU A 61 -7.38 -10.01 -5.45
CA LEU A 61 -6.10 -9.92 -6.17
C LEU A 61 -5.21 -8.80 -5.60
N ARG A 62 -5.78 -7.63 -5.31
CA ARG A 62 -5.07 -6.51 -4.67
C ARG A 62 -4.56 -6.88 -3.28
N PHE A 63 -5.37 -7.58 -2.49
CA PHE A 63 -4.97 -8.10 -1.18
C PHE A 63 -3.77 -9.05 -1.26
N VAL A 64 -3.79 -10.00 -2.21
CA VAL A 64 -2.66 -10.92 -2.41
C VAL A 64 -1.39 -10.16 -2.80
N LEU A 65 -1.52 -9.16 -3.67
CA LEU A 65 -0.39 -8.33 -4.09
C LEU A 65 0.25 -7.63 -2.89
N GLU A 66 -0.53 -6.91 -2.08
CA GLU A 66 -0.04 -6.18 -0.90
C GLU A 66 0.63 -7.11 0.13
N LEU A 67 0.02 -8.28 0.35
CA LEU A 67 0.57 -9.28 1.25
C LEU A 67 1.90 -9.84 0.74
N VAL A 68 2.00 -10.14 -0.56
CA VAL A 68 3.24 -10.64 -1.15
C VAL A 68 4.34 -9.58 -1.10
N GLU A 69 4.03 -8.32 -1.34
CA GLU A 69 4.99 -7.22 -1.18
C GLU A 69 5.53 -7.15 0.25
N THR A 70 4.64 -7.31 1.24
CA THR A 70 5.04 -7.42 2.65
C THR A 70 5.98 -8.62 2.87
N LEU A 71 5.69 -9.78 2.31
CA LEU A 71 6.54 -10.97 2.44
C LEU A 71 7.91 -10.81 1.78
N ILE A 72 7.97 -10.14 0.63
CA ILE A 72 9.24 -9.82 -0.04
C ILE A 72 10.08 -8.94 0.88
N ASN A 73 9.50 -7.88 1.46
CA ASN A 73 10.21 -7.01 2.41
C ASN A 73 10.72 -7.80 3.64
N VAL A 74 9.90 -8.70 4.19
CA VAL A 74 10.30 -9.58 5.30
C VAL A 74 11.49 -10.47 4.93
N ALA A 75 11.52 -11.00 3.70
CA ALA A 75 12.65 -11.79 3.21
C ALA A 75 13.90 -10.92 2.99
N GLU A 76 13.75 -9.68 2.55
CA GLU A 76 14.87 -8.76 2.30
C GLU A 76 15.47 -8.18 3.59
N ASP A 77 14.66 -7.85 4.60
CA ASP A 77 15.14 -7.44 5.92
C ASP A 77 15.95 -8.54 6.59
N ARG A 78 15.47 -9.78 6.42
CA ARG A 78 16.24 -10.98 6.78
C ARG A 78 17.43 -11.21 5.87
N GLY A 79 17.61 -10.53 4.75
CA GLY A 79 18.81 -10.51 3.91
C GLY A 79 19.81 -9.40 4.25
N ASN A 80 19.37 -8.36 4.97
CA ASN A 80 20.19 -7.15 5.21
C ASN A 80 20.83 -7.06 6.61
N LEU A 81 20.47 -7.92 7.56
CA LEU A 81 21.11 -8.09 8.88
C LEU A 81 22.57 -8.66 8.87
N VAL A 82 23.43 -8.18 7.98
CA VAL A 82 24.89 -8.40 7.88
C VAL A 82 25.49 -7.01 7.64
N SER A 83 26.45 -6.42 8.35
CA SER A 83 27.50 -6.93 9.24
C SER A 83 28.08 -5.72 10.00
N LEU A 84 27.87 -5.62 11.32
CA LEU A 84 28.72 -4.80 12.18
C LEU A 84 29.10 -5.63 13.42
N SER A 85 30.35 -6.10 13.40
CA SER A 85 31.11 -6.68 14.52
C SER A 85 30.98 -8.19 14.81
N MET A 86 32.16 -8.86 14.81
CA MET A 86 32.58 -10.10 15.53
C MET A 86 32.81 -11.43 14.74
N PRO A 87 33.93 -12.15 15.00
CA PRO A 87 34.21 -13.53 14.52
C PRO A 87 33.62 -14.60 15.49
N PRO A 88 33.47 -15.92 15.17
CA PRO A 88 34.28 -16.77 14.28
C PRO A 88 33.51 -17.51 13.14
N ARG A 89 34.28 -17.90 12.12
CA ARG A 89 33.84 -18.28 10.75
C ARG A 89 32.85 -19.46 10.65
N LYS A 90 32.91 -20.47 11.53
CA LYS A 90 32.00 -21.65 11.46
C LYS A 90 30.57 -21.40 11.98
N LYS A 91 30.40 -20.48 12.95
CA LYS A 91 29.07 -20.07 13.41
C LYS A 91 28.40 -19.14 12.40
N LYS A 92 29.20 -18.32 11.70
CA LYS A 92 28.75 -17.41 10.65
C LYS A 92 28.16 -18.15 9.44
N GLU A 93 28.86 -19.15 8.91
CA GLU A 93 28.37 -19.93 7.76
C GLU A 93 27.04 -20.66 8.04
N ARG A 94 26.88 -21.23 9.23
CA ARG A 94 25.60 -21.83 9.66
C ARG A 94 24.49 -20.79 9.79
N SER A 95 24.81 -19.61 10.33
CA SER A 95 23.88 -18.49 10.42
C SER A 95 23.44 -17.99 9.03
N ASP A 96 24.37 -17.93 8.08
CA ASP A 96 24.09 -17.47 6.72
C ASP A 96 23.23 -18.49 5.96
N ALA A 97 23.53 -19.78 6.08
CA ALA A 97 22.72 -20.85 5.48
C ALA A 97 21.30 -20.90 6.08
N TYR A 98 21.19 -20.78 7.40
CA TYR A 98 19.89 -20.72 8.07
C TYR A 98 19.08 -19.50 7.62
N ARG A 99 19.73 -18.33 7.49
CA ARG A 99 19.08 -17.11 7.02
C ARG A 99 18.61 -17.24 5.57
N ARG A 100 19.42 -17.82 4.68
CA ARG A 100 18.99 -18.15 3.31
C ARG A 100 17.80 -19.10 3.29
N ALA A 101 17.76 -20.08 4.18
CA ALA A 101 16.61 -20.98 4.30
C ALA A 101 15.34 -20.22 4.77
N GLU A 102 15.44 -19.30 5.74
CA GLU A 102 14.33 -18.44 6.14
C GLU A 102 13.82 -17.58 4.97
N GLN A 103 14.72 -16.96 4.21
CA GLN A 103 14.34 -16.18 3.02
C GLN A 103 13.66 -17.05 1.97
N LEU A 104 14.22 -18.23 1.70
CA LEU A 104 13.72 -19.14 0.69
C LEU A 104 12.30 -19.61 1.02
N VAL A 105 12.00 -20.00 2.26
CA VAL A 105 10.63 -20.44 2.62
C VAL A 105 9.61 -19.31 2.46
N VAL A 106 10.00 -18.05 2.70
CA VAL A 106 9.12 -16.89 2.52
C VAL A 106 8.89 -16.61 1.04
N TYR A 107 9.94 -16.64 0.20
CA TYR A 107 9.78 -16.48 -1.25
C TYR A 107 8.96 -17.62 -1.88
N VAL A 108 9.17 -18.87 -1.46
CA VAL A 108 8.36 -20.01 -1.91
C VAL A 108 6.90 -19.84 -1.48
N ARG A 109 6.64 -19.31 -0.28
CA ARG A 109 5.29 -18.99 0.16
C ARG A 109 4.64 -17.92 -0.73
N ALA A 110 5.38 -16.84 -1.02
CA ALA A 110 4.91 -15.79 -1.92
C ALA A 110 4.61 -16.33 -3.33
N LEU A 111 5.47 -17.19 -3.89
CA LEU A 111 5.25 -17.84 -5.19
C LEU A 111 3.95 -18.65 -5.22
N HIS A 112 3.66 -19.44 -4.18
CA HIS A 112 2.41 -20.19 -4.10
C HIS A 112 1.18 -19.27 -4.08
N MET A 113 1.25 -18.15 -3.37
CA MET A 113 0.17 -17.17 -3.30
C MET A 113 -0.06 -16.47 -4.64
N LEU A 114 1.01 -16.01 -5.28
CA LEU A 114 0.98 -15.38 -6.60
C LEU A 114 0.43 -16.33 -7.67
N SER A 115 0.91 -17.57 -7.70
CA SER A 115 0.42 -18.60 -8.63
C SER A 115 -1.08 -18.86 -8.41
N SER A 116 -1.51 -19.00 -7.16
CA SER A 116 -2.92 -19.21 -6.83
C SER A 116 -3.79 -18.02 -7.25
N ALA A 117 -3.32 -16.78 -7.07
CA ALA A 117 -4.03 -15.57 -7.48
C ALA A 117 -4.13 -15.44 -9.01
N LEU A 118 -3.05 -15.74 -9.75
CA LEU A 118 -3.06 -15.74 -11.21
C LEU A 118 -4.00 -16.82 -11.77
N LEU A 119 -4.00 -18.02 -11.19
CA LEU A 119 -4.94 -19.09 -11.55
C LEU A 119 -6.39 -18.72 -11.23
N LEU A 120 -6.63 -18.09 -10.08
CA LEU A 120 -7.95 -17.55 -9.72
C LEU A 120 -8.40 -16.54 -10.78
N ALA A 121 -7.56 -15.56 -11.13
CA ALA A 121 -7.89 -14.57 -12.14
C ALA A 121 -8.21 -15.21 -13.49
N GLN A 122 -7.39 -16.16 -13.95
CA GLN A 122 -7.63 -16.90 -15.19
C GLN A 122 -8.99 -17.61 -15.18
N LYS A 123 -9.32 -18.29 -14.07
CA LYS A 123 -10.62 -18.96 -13.91
C LYS A 123 -11.77 -17.96 -13.96
N GLN A 124 -11.64 -16.82 -13.28
CA GLN A 124 -12.70 -15.81 -13.20
C GLN A 124 -12.90 -15.02 -14.50
N VAL A 125 -11.85 -14.85 -15.30
CA VAL A 125 -11.95 -14.32 -16.67
C VAL A 125 -12.70 -15.32 -17.56
N THR A 126 -12.37 -16.61 -17.44
CA THR A 126 -13.01 -17.67 -18.22
C THR A 126 -14.49 -17.83 -17.87
N SER A 127 -14.87 -17.59 -16.61
CA SER A 127 -16.28 -17.58 -16.17
C SER A 127 -16.98 -16.24 -16.38
N GLU A 128 -16.38 -15.32 -17.13
CA GLU A 128 -16.93 -13.98 -17.43
C GLU A 128 -17.27 -13.15 -16.16
N THR A 129 -16.67 -13.49 -15.03
CA THR A 129 -16.89 -12.82 -13.73
C THR A 129 -15.89 -11.68 -13.54
N LEU A 130 -14.65 -11.87 -14.00
CA LEU A 130 -13.59 -10.86 -13.98
C LEU A 130 -13.39 -10.28 -15.38
N TYR A 131 -13.85 -9.05 -15.58
CA TYR A 131 -13.71 -8.35 -16.85
C TYR A 131 -12.31 -7.71 -16.99
N PRO A 132 -11.71 -7.72 -18.18
CA PRO A 132 -10.39 -7.14 -18.42
C PRO A 132 -10.45 -5.61 -18.46
N SER A 133 -10.52 -4.97 -17.29
CA SER A 133 -10.44 -3.52 -17.11
C SER A 133 -8.96 -3.06 -16.99
N PRO A 134 -8.66 -1.76 -17.18
CA PRO A 134 -7.30 -1.23 -16.99
C PRO A 134 -6.72 -1.54 -15.60
N ALA A 135 -7.57 -1.50 -14.56
CA ALA A 135 -7.16 -1.80 -13.19
C ALA A 135 -6.91 -3.29 -12.96
N VAL A 136 -7.73 -4.18 -13.54
CA VAL A 136 -7.46 -5.63 -13.53
C VAL A 136 -6.15 -5.91 -14.24
N GLN A 137 -5.92 -5.33 -15.42
CA GLN A 137 -4.67 -5.47 -16.16
C GLN A 137 -3.48 -4.97 -15.34
N HIS A 138 -3.60 -3.83 -14.68
CA HIS A 138 -2.56 -3.28 -13.81
C HIS A 138 -2.19 -4.25 -12.69
N VAL A 139 -3.17 -4.74 -11.94
CA VAL A 139 -2.95 -5.67 -10.82
C VAL A 139 -2.37 -6.99 -11.31
N LEU A 140 -2.83 -7.53 -12.44
CA LEU A 140 -2.29 -8.77 -13.00
C LEU A 140 -0.83 -8.62 -13.46
N ASN A 141 -0.48 -7.49 -14.06
CA ASN A 141 0.91 -7.19 -14.42
C ASN A 141 1.79 -7.13 -13.17
N GLN A 142 1.36 -6.44 -12.12
CA GLN A 142 2.09 -6.38 -10.85
C GLN A 142 2.26 -7.77 -10.21
N LEU A 143 1.20 -8.59 -10.16
CA LEU A 143 1.28 -9.96 -9.65
C LEU A 143 2.29 -10.80 -10.45
N ASN A 144 2.30 -10.66 -11.78
CA ASN A 144 3.22 -11.37 -12.65
C ASN A 144 4.68 -10.90 -12.46
N ASP A 145 4.90 -9.59 -12.35
CA ASP A 145 6.23 -9.02 -12.09
C ASP A 145 6.78 -9.51 -10.75
N LYS A 146 5.96 -9.51 -9.70
CA LYS A 146 6.33 -10.05 -8.38
C LYS A 146 6.59 -11.55 -8.43
N TYR A 147 5.89 -12.30 -9.30
CA TYR A 147 6.12 -13.73 -9.47
C TYR A 147 7.50 -13.99 -10.03
N HIS A 148 7.88 -13.28 -11.09
CA HIS A 148 9.22 -13.38 -11.66
C HIS A 148 10.30 -12.92 -10.67
N GLN A 149 10.07 -11.82 -9.94
CA GLN A 149 10.98 -11.36 -8.89
C GLN A 149 11.23 -12.43 -7.83
N CYS A 150 10.16 -13.02 -7.28
CA CYS A 150 10.27 -14.07 -6.27
C CYS A 150 10.95 -15.33 -6.83
N LEU A 151 10.65 -15.69 -8.08
CA LEU A 151 11.23 -16.86 -8.74
C LEU A 151 12.75 -16.71 -8.87
N ILE A 152 13.22 -15.60 -9.43
CA ILE A 152 14.65 -15.32 -9.60
C ILE A 152 15.36 -15.34 -8.24
N ARG A 153 14.84 -14.60 -7.25
CA ARG A 153 15.44 -14.54 -5.91
C ARG A 153 15.46 -15.91 -5.22
N SER A 154 14.42 -16.71 -5.36
CA SER A 154 14.37 -18.06 -4.80
C SER A 154 15.40 -18.99 -5.43
N GLN A 155 15.61 -18.90 -6.75
CA GLN A 155 16.61 -19.68 -7.48
C GLN A 155 18.03 -19.27 -7.10
N GLU A 156 18.30 -17.97 -7.01
CA GLU A 156 19.58 -17.43 -6.54
C GLU A 156 19.90 -17.95 -5.13
N LEU A 157 18.95 -17.85 -4.18
CA LEU A 157 19.13 -18.34 -2.82
C LEU A 157 19.37 -19.86 -2.76
N ALA A 158 18.64 -20.64 -3.57
CA ALA A 158 18.82 -22.09 -3.64
C ALA A 158 20.20 -22.46 -4.23
N SER A 159 20.70 -21.71 -5.22
CA SER A 159 22.00 -21.95 -5.85
C SER A 159 23.19 -21.76 -4.90
N LEU A 160 23.03 -20.92 -3.86
CA LEU A 160 24.05 -20.65 -2.83
C LEU A 160 24.16 -21.75 -1.77
N GLY A 161 23.39 -22.83 -1.92
CA GLY A 161 23.39 -23.97 -1.01
C GLY A 161 22.52 -23.75 0.23
N LEU A 162 21.76 -24.80 0.56
CA LEU A 162 20.92 -24.88 1.74
C LEU A 162 21.70 -25.48 2.92
N PRO A 163 21.32 -25.15 4.17
CA PRO A 163 21.90 -25.81 5.33
C PRO A 163 21.66 -27.32 5.24
N GLY A 164 22.64 -28.10 5.70
CA GLY A 164 22.48 -29.55 5.83
C GLY A 164 21.35 -29.93 6.80
N PRO A 165 20.95 -31.22 6.86
CA PRO A 165 19.86 -31.66 7.72
C PRO A 165 20.22 -31.42 9.19
N ASP A 166 19.65 -30.36 9.77
CA ASP A 166 19.76 -29.98 11.17
C ASP A 166 18.34 -29.98 11.76
N PRO A 167 18.09 -30.55 12.96
CA PRO A 167 16.80 -30.38 13.64
C PRO A 167 16.35 -28.91 13.73
N ALA A 168 17.26 -27.94 13.78
CA ALA A 168 16.91 -26.52 13.77
C ALA A 168 16.28 -26.06 12.43
N THR A 169 16.68 -26.62 11.29
CA THR A 169 16.13 -26.26 9.97
C THR A 169 14.74 -26.86 9.74
N ALA A 170 14.39 -27.94 10.43
CA ALA A 170 13.07 -28.57 10.36
C ALA A 170 11.94 -27.70 10.94
N VAL A 171 12.28 -26.64 11.70
CA VAL A 171 11.30 -25.74 12.35
C VAL A 171 11.18 -24.39 11.62
N ILE A 172 11.84 -24.24 10.46
CA ILE A 172 11.72 -23.03 9.63
C ILE A 172 10.44 -23.15 8.80
N SER A 173 9.48 -22.26 9.07
CA SER A 173 8.22 -22.17 8.32
C SER A 173 7.90 -20.71 8.04
N ALA A 174 7.30 -20.47 6.87
CA ALA A 174 6.86 -19.13 6.48
C ALA A 174 5.79 -18.61 7.45
N GLU A 175 4.88 -19.47 7.91
CA GLU A 175 3.82 -19.13 8.87
C GLU A 175 4.40 -18.60 10.19
N ARG A 176 5.43 -19.27 10.72
CA ARG A 176 6.10 -18.82 11.94
C ARG A 176 6.81 -17.49 11.75
N ILE A 177 7.44 -17.28 10.58
CA ILE A 177 8.10 -16.03 10.24
C ILE A 177 7.08 -14.89 10.13
N MET A 178 5.96 -15.14 9.43
CA MET A 178 4.85 -14.20 9.28
C MET A 178 4.28 -13.80 10.64
N TYR A 179 4.01 -14.79 11.51
CA TYR A 179 3.49 -14.52 12.85
C TYR A 179 4.44 -13.64 13.67
N LYS A 180 5.73 -13.99 13.71
CA LYS A 180 6.73 -13.18 14.42
C LYS A 180 6.77 -11.75 13.90
N HIS A 181 6.74 -11.56 12.59
CA HIS A 181 6.76 -10.22 12.00
C HIS A 181 5.48 -9.43 12.32
N ALA A 182 4.31 -10.06 12.28
CA ALA A 182 3.06 -9.41 12.67
C ALA A 182 3.07 -8.93 14.13
N ILE A 183 3.64 -9.72 15.05
CA ILE A 183 3.80 -9.31 16.45
C ILE A 183 4.80 -8.15 16.57
N GLN A 184 5.91 -8.18 15.82
CA GLN A 184 6.88 -7.06 15.79
C GLN A 184 6.24 -5.78 15.26
N LEU A 185 5.42 -5.85 14.21
CA LEU A 185 4.65 -4.71 13.70
C LEU A 185 3.72 -4.15 14.77
N CYS A 186 3.01 -5.00 15.52
CA CYS A 186 2.14 -4.54 16.62
C CYS A 186 2.91 -3.84 17.73
N GLN A 187 4.11 -4.34 18.08
CA GLN A 187 4.97 -3.75 19.10
C GLN A 187 5.51 -2.39 18.64
N SER A 188 6.03 -2.31 17.42
CA SER A 188 6.48 -1.06 16.81
C SER A 188 5.36 -0.04 16.73
N ALA A 189 4.16 -0.46 16.28
CA ALA A 189 2.98 0.40 16.22
C ALA A 189 2.59 0.96 17.60
N ALA A 190 2.65 0.14 18.66
CA ALA A 190 2.39 0.60 20.02
C ALA A 190 3.43 1.63 20.50
N LEU A 191 4.70 1.50 20.09
CA LEU A 191 5.73 2.50 20.36
C LEU A 191 5.46 3.80 19.57
N ASP A 192 5.08 3.71 18.29
CA ASP A 192 4.75 4.89 17.49
C ASP A 192 3.60 5.69 18.11
N GLU A 193 2.60 5.02 18.68
CA GLU A 193 1.53 5.68 19.42
C GLU A 193 2.05 6.43 20.64
N LEU A 194 2.95 5.80 21.40
CA LEU A 194 3.55 6.40 22.60
C LEU A 194 4.40 7.63 22.27
N PHE A 195 5.05 7.64 21.10
CA PHE A 195 5.92 8.71 20.65
C PHE A 195 5.27 9.70 19.65
N GLY A 196 3.97 9.57 19.38
CA GLY A 196 3.20 10.56 18.62
C GLY A 196 3.29 10.47 17.09
N ASN A 197 3.48 9.28 16.51
CA ASN A 197 3.48 9.05 15.06
C ASN A 197 2.26 8.23 14.58
N PRO A 198 1.05 8.80 14.61
CA PRO A 198 -0.18 8.03 14.41
C PRO A 198 -0.36 7.47 12.98
N HIS A 199 0.20 8.13 11.97
CA HIS A 199 0.11 7.64 10.59
C HIS A 199 0.96 6.37 10.36
N LEU A 200 2.09 6.25 11.04
CA LEU A 200 2.95 5.07 10.92
C LEU A 200 2.40 3.89 11.74
N CYS A 201 1.75 4.18 12.89
CA CYS A 201 1.17 3.14 13.73
C CYS A 201 0.02 2.43 13.01
N SER A 202 -0.83 3.19 12.30
CA SER A 202 -2.00 2.65 11.63
C SER A 202 -1.64 1.71 10.48
N GLN A 203 -0.69 2.12 9.63
CA GLN A 203 -0.15 1.28 8.57
C GLN A 203 0.43 -0.03 9.14
N ARG A 204 1.22 0.05 10.23
CA ARG A 204 1.80 -1.14 10.86
C ARG A 204 0.74 -2.07 11.45
N TYR A 205 -0.32 -1.54 12.06
CA TYR A 205 -1.45 -2.35 12.51
C TYR A 205 -2.23 -2.97 11.35
N GLN A 206 -2.43 -2.26 10.24
CA GLN A 206 -3.09 -2.80 9.04
C GLN A 206 -2.28 -3.97 8.45
N THR A 207 -0.97 -3.79 8.28
CA THR A 207 -0.09 -4.88 7.82
C THR A 207 -0.10 -6.06 8.79
N ALA A 208 -0.01 -5.81 10.11
CA ALA A 208 -0.10 -6.87 11.11
C ALA A 208 -1.43 -7.62 11.05
N TYR A 209 -2.54 -6.90 10.91
CA TYR A 209 -3.87 -7.47 10.75
C TYR A 209 -3.96 -8.37 9.53
N MET A 210 -3.50 -7.90 8.37
CA MET A 210 -3.46 -8.66 7.12
C MET A 210 -2.70 -10.00 7.28
N MET A 211 -1.54 -9.97 7.91
CA MET A 211 -0.74 -11.19 8.16
C MET A 211 -1.44 -12.15 9.14
N LEU A 212 -2.00 -11.63 10.24
CA LEU A 212 -2.72 -12.45 11.23
C LEU A 212 -4.00 -13.04 10.66
N HIS A 213 -4.73 -12.28 9.82
CA HIS A 213 -5.89 -12.76 9.10
C HIS A 213 -5.51 -13.91 8.17
N THR A 214 -4.50 -13.72 7.33
CA THR A 214 -4.00 -14.75 6.41
C THR A 214 -3.62 -16.03 7.15
N LEU A 215 -2.88 -15.91 8.26
CA LEU A 215 -2.50 -17.05 9.08
C LEU A 215 -3.72 -17.77 9.67
N SER A 216 -4.73 -17.02 10.13
CA SER A 216 -5.95 -17.58 10.72
C SER A 216 -6.79 -18.40 9.73
N GLU A 217 -6.74 -18.07 8.45
CA GLU A 217 -7.46 -18.80 7.37
C GLU A 217 -6.71 -20.08 6.93
N GLN A 218 -5.40 -20.18 7.22
CA GLN A 218 -4.54 -21.22 6.67
C GLN A 218 -4.13 -22.29 7.69
N VAL A 219 -4.29 -22.01 8.99
CA VAL A 219 -3.88 -22.92 10.05
C VAL A 219 -4.90 -24.04 10.26
N SER A 220 -4.42 -25.28 10.42
CA SER A 220 -5.28 -26.44 10.69
C SER A 220 -5.40 -26.79 12.19
N SER A 221 -4.48 -26.28 13.00
CA SER A 221 -4.46 -26.49 14.45
C SER A 221 -5.45 -25.56 15.15
N GLU A 222 -6.42 -26.11 15.86
CA GLU A 222 -7.43 -25.32 16.60
C GLU A 222 -6.80 -24.46 17.70
N ALA A 223 -5.72 -24.93 18.34
CA ALA A 223 -5.00 -24.15 19.35
C ALA A 223 -4.36 -22.90 18.74
N ASP A 224 -3.70 -23.04 17.59
CA ASP A 224 -3.07 -21.92 16.89
C ASP A 224 -4.12 -20.97 16.33
N LYS A 225 -5.24 -21.50 15.83
CA LYS A 225 -6.38 -20.71 15.34
C LYS A 225 -6.96 -19.82 16.42
N LEU A 226 -7.09 -20.33 17.65
CA LEU A 226 -7.57 -19.56 18.80
C LEU A 226 -6.61 -18.42 19.15
N VAL A 227 -5.31 -18.69 19.16
CA VAL A 227 -4.27 -17.68 19.42
C VAL A 227 -4.29 -16.59 18.33
N LEU A 228 -4.27 -16.98 17.06
CA LEU A 228 -4.31 -16.06 15.93
C LEU A 228 -5.58 -15.21 15.93
N SER A 229 -6.73 -15.80 16.22
CA SER A 229 -8.01 -15.09 16.32
C SER A 229 -7.99 -14.05 17.45
N LYS A 230 -7.40 -14.37 18.60
CA LYS A 230 -7.25 -13.44 19.72
C LYS A 230 -6.43 -12.21 19.31
N TYR A 231 -5.26 -12.41 18.70
CA TYR A 231 -4.40 -11.30 18.26
C TYR A 231 -5.03 -10.50 17.13
N LYS A 232 -5.60 -11.17 16.11
CA LYS A 232 -6.33 -10.53 15.02
C LYS A 232 -7.42 -9.59 15.54
N ASN A 233 -8.29 -10.10 16.42
CA ASN A 233 -9.39 -9.32 16.99
C ASN A 233 -8.91 -8.17 17.88
N ALA A 234 -7.77 -8.33 18.56
CA ALA A 234 -7.18 -7.25 19.34
C ALA A 234 -6.67 -6.10 18.45
N VAL A 235 -5.96 -6.43 17.36
CA VAL A 235 -5.47 -5.45 16.38
C VAL A 235 -6.64 -4.75 15.69
N GLU A 236 -7.66 -5.50 15.27
CA GLU A 236 -8.87 -4.95 14.66
C GLU A 236 -9.60 -3.97 15.59
N LYS A 237 -9.77 -4.33 16.86
CA LYS A 237 -10.32 -3.41 17.88
C LYS A 237 -9.48 -2.15 18.01
N ARG A 238 -8.15 -2.26 17.98
CA ARG A 238 -7.26 -1.09 18.08
C ARG A 238 -7.42 -0.19 16.87
N LEU A 239 -7.43 -0.74 15.66
CA LEU A 239 -7.64 0.03 14.43
C LEU A 239 -8.96 0.80 14.45
N ARG A 240 -10.07 0.18 14.87
CA ARG A 240 -11.37 0.88 15.02
C ARG A 240 -11.31 2.03 16.03
N ILE A 241 -10.49 1.94 17.06
CA ILE A 241 -10.30 3.05 18.02
C ILE A 241 -9.53 4.18 17.36
N LEU A 242 -8.45 3.86 16.63
CA LEU A 242 -7.64 4.87 15.93
C LEU A 242 -8.45 5.59 14.84
N GLU A 243 -9.34 4.89 14.12
CA GLU A 243 -10.30 5.48 13.19
C GLU A 243 -11.22 6.50 13.88
N LYS A 244 -11.80 6.12 15.03
CA LYS A 244 -12.67 7.03 15.82
C LYS A 244 -11.94 8.25 16.36
N GLN A 245 -10.63 8.15 16.55
CA GLN A 245 -9.76 9.26 16.96
C GLN A 245 -9.37 10.17 15.79
N GLY A 246 -9.81 9.87 14.56
CA GLY A 246 -9.47 10.62 13.35
C GLY A 246 -8.04 10.36 12.86
N LEU A 247 -7.39 9.30 13.34
CA LEU A 247 -5.99 8.99 13.04
C LEU A 247 -5.84 8.02 11.85
N VAL A 248 -6.93 7.41 11.37
CA VAL A 248 -6.95 6.39 10.31
C VAL A 248 -8.22 6.50 9.47
N GLN A 249 -8.12 6.20 8.17
CA GLN A 249 -9.28 6.02 7.28
C GLN A 249 -9.95 4.67 7.55
N ALA A 250 -11.29 4.60 7.39
CA ALA A 250 -12.06 3.41 7.70
C ALA A 250 -11.59 2.17 6.92
N ILE A 251 -11.40 1.04 7.61
CA ILE A 251 -11.15 -0.25 6.97
C ILE A 251 -12.44 -0.70 6.27
N SER A 252 -12.44 -0.66 4.95
CA SER A 252 -13.47 -1.32 4.13
C SER A 252 -13.28 -2.84 4.25
N THR A 253 -13.94 -3.48 5.22
CA THR A 253 -14.10 -4.94 5.23
C THR A 253 -15.08 -5.31 4.10
N THR A 254 -14.55 -5.76 2.97
CA THR A 254 -15.31 -6.40 1.89
C THR A 254 -15.27 -7.92 1.98
#